data_AF-A0A6P8I6E8-F1
#
_entry.id   AF-A0A6P8I6E8-F1
#
_cell.length_a   1.000
_cell.length_b   1.000
_cell.length_c   1.000
_cell.angle_alpha   90.00
_cell.angle_beta   90.00
_cell.angle_gamma   90.00
#
_symmetry.space_group_name_H-M   'P 1'
#
loop_
_entity.id
_entity.type
_entity.pdbx_description
1 polymer ?
#
loop_
_entity_poly.entity_id
_entity_poly.type
_entity_poly.pdbx_seq_one_letter_code
_entity_poly.pdbx_strand_id
1 'polypeptide(L)'
;MVLQHAVSFTMVVSIFLSISKMADTGPTMTCPERYTRKGCYKDSVAARALPDLLISGRVEIEESWGNWDMFIQSFICRCAIESRKRGYKYFGIQFYGECWSGNVTSAAEYAVHGPSDECVGRDQGICKKDTSLCVGKSFANFVYEIPLAPTTKPPASDCKDVLDKCPLYADQGLCIDRYPDVLSYCPFSCGKCTV
;
A
#
# COMPACT_ATOMS: atom_id res chain seq x y z
N MET A 1 61.74 60.31 16.77
CA MET A 1 61.33 59.69 15.49
C MET A 1 60.57 58.42 15.85
N VAL A 2 59.24 58.52 15.72
CA VAL A 2 58.10 57.59 15.98
C VAL A 2 58.47 56.12 16.22
N LEU A 3 58.31 55.58 17.44
CA LEU A 3 57.13 54.94 18.07
C LEU A 3 56.61 53.66 17.41
N GLN A 4 56.56 52.61 18.23
CA GLN A 4 56.11 51.24 17.96
C GLN A 4 54.62 51.09 18.26
N HIS A 5 53.81 50.66 17.29
CA HIS A 5 52.41 50.22 17.49
C HIS A 5 52.11 49.09 16.49
N ALA A 6 51.92 47.86 16.97
CA ALA A 6 50.68 47.27 17.46
C ALA A 6 49.97 46.48 16.33
N VAL A 7 50.06 45.16 16.44
CA VAL A 7 49.43 44.17 15.56
C VAL A 7 47.92 44.27 15.76
N SER A 8 47.16 44.62 14.71
CA SER A 8 45.70 44.58 14.72
C SER A 8 45.23 43.32 13.99
N PHE A 9 44.91 42.29 14.77
CA PHE A 9 44.33 41.04 14.31
C PHE A 9 42.82 41.28 14.13
N THR A 10 42.38 41.58 12.90
CA THR A 10 40.95 41.65 12.60
C THR A 10 40.39 40.24 12.57
N MET A 11 39.71 39.86 13.65
CA MET A 11 38.86 38.67 13.71
C MET A 11 37.78 38.77 12.63
N VAL A 12 38.01 38.14 11.47
CA VAL A 12 36.97 37.90 10.49
C VAL A 12 36.07 36.80 11.06
N VAL A 13 35.05 37.22 11.80
CA VAL A 13 33.98 36.32 12.28
C VAL A 13 33.28 35.78 11.04
N SER A 14 33.70 34.60 10.61
CA SER A 14 33.04 33.83 9.56
C SER A 14 31.67 33.43 10.10
N ILE A 15 30.66 34.25 9.83
CA ILE A 15 29.26 33.88 10.03
C ILE A 15 28.98 32.81 8.98
N PHE A 16 29.31 31.57 9.31
CA PHE A 16 28.69 30.43 8.65
C PHE A 16 27.22 30.51 9.05
N LEU A 17 26.40 31.06 8.15
CA LEU A 17 24.97 30.83 8.17
C LEU A 17 24.80 29.32 8.06
N SER A 18 24.69 28.65 9.21
CA SER A 18 24.26 27.27 9.28
C SER A 18 22.86 27.24 8.68
N ILE A 19 22.77 26.96 7.39
CA ILE A 19 21.52 26.60 6.74
C ILE A 19 21.17 25.25 7.34
N SER A 20 20.46 25.27 8.47
CA SER A 20 19.77 24.11 8.99
C SER A 20 18.84 23.66 7.87
N LYS A 21 19.19 22.56 7.18
CA LYS A 21 18.25 21.86 6.30
C LYS A 21 16.99 21.65 7.13
N MET A 22 15.91 22.33 6.77
CA MET A 22 14.60 21.97 7.29
C MET A 22 14.37 20.54 6.82
N ALA A 23 14.39 19.60 7.77
CA ALA A 23 13.86 18.27 7.51
C ALA A 23 12.39 18.48 7.15
N ASP A 24 12.05 18.13 5.90
CA ASP A 24 10.70 18.17 5.38
C ASP A 24 9.83 17.22 6.21
N THR A 25 9.14 17.76 7.21
CA THR A 25 8.13 17.05 8.00
C THR A 25 6.75 17.28 7.40
N GLY A 26 6.61 17.10 6.08
CA GLY A 26 5.31 16.89 5.48
C GLY A 26 4.62 15.67 6.11
N PRO A 27 3.28 15.65 6.21
CA PRO A 27 2.55 14.50 6.71
C PRO A 27 2.87 13.27 5.86
N THR A 28 3.49 12.27 6.48
CA THR A 28 3.77 10.98 5.84
C THR A 28 2.45 10.25 5.65
N MET A 29 1.96 10.16 4.40
CA MET A 29 0.74 9.41 4.09
C MET A 29 1.00 7.91 4.26
N THR A 30 0.58 7.35 5.40
CA THR A 30 0.65 5.91 5.65
C THR A 30 -0.57 5.20 5.07
N CYS A 31 -0.37 4.06 4.43
CA CYS A 31 -1.46 3.25 3.92
C CYS A 31 -1.90 2.22 4.99
N PRO A 32 -3.21 2.09 5.31
CA PRO A 32 -3.68 1.06 6.24
C PRO A 32 -3.47 -0.35 5.70
N GLU A 33 -3.46 -0.54 4.38
CA GLU A 33 -3.18 -1.83 3.76
C GLU A 33 -1.68 -2.06 3.58
N ARG A 34 -1.23 -3.26 3.98
CA ARG A 34 0.10 -3.75 3.61
C ARG A 34 0.07 -4.29 2.19
N TYR A 35 1.14 -4.07 1.45
CA TYR A 35 1.37 -4.65 0.12
C TYR A 35 2.86 -4.72 -0.18
N THR A 36 3.24 -5.56 -1.14
CA THR A 36 4.63 -5.71 -1.62
C THR A 36 4.69 -5.55 -3.13
N ARG A 37 5.78 -4.96 -3.64
CA ARG A 37 6.01 -4.77 -5.07
C ARG A 37 6.39 -6.10 -5.72
N LYS A 38 5.88 -6.38 -6.92
CA LYS A 38 6.22 -7.59 -7.70
C LYS A 38 6.93 -7.29 -9.02
N GLY A 39 6.62 -6.18 -9.67
CA GLY A 39 7.34 -5.75 -10.87
C GLY A 39 6.43 -5.22 -11.96
N CYS A 40 7.05 -4.94 -13.11
CA CYS A 40 6.39 -4.40 -14.28
C CYS A 40 6.15 -5.51 -15.31
N TYR A 41 4.90 -5.66 -15.76
CA TYR A 41 4.49 -6.72 -16.67
C TYR A 41 3.65 -6.15 -17.80
N LYS A 42 3.76 -6.76 -18.98
CA LYS A 42 2.92 -6.39 -20.14
C LYS A 42 1.47 -6.76 -19.86
N ASP A 43 0.56 -6.06 -20.52
CA ASP A 43 -0.86 -6.38 -20.48
C ASP A 43 -1.50 -6.29 -21.87
N SER A 44 -2.64 -6.94 -22.04
CA SER A 44 -3.36 -7.01 -23.30
C SER A 44 -4.85 -6.74 -23.08
N VAL A 45 -5.43 -5.80 -23.83
CA VAL A 45 -6.87 -5.52 -23.77
C VAL A 45 -7.71 -6.74 -24.16
N ALA A 46 -7.23 -7.55 -25.11
CA ALA A 46 -7.92 -8.75 -25.55
C ALA A 46 -7.83 -9.92 -24.55
N ALA A 47 -6.84 -9.88 -23.65
CA ALA A 47 -6.57 -10.96 -22.69
C ALA A 47 -5.92 -10.36 -21.43
N ARG A 48 -6.69 -9.61 -20.64
CA ARG A 48 -6.18 -8.90 -19.47
C ARG A 48 -5.57 -9.86 -18.45
N ALA A 49 -4.36 -9.57 -17.98
CA ALA A 49 -3.73 -10.33 -16.90
C ALA A 49 -4.43 -10.12 -15.55
N LEU A 50 -4.97 -8.91 -15.35
CA LEU A 50 -5.82 -8.52 -14.24
C LEU A 50 -7.13 -7.97 -14.83
N PRO A 51 -8.22 -8.75 -14.86
CA PRO A 51 -9.40 -8.43 -15.67
C PRO A 51 -10.33 -7.35 -15.09
N ASP A 52 -10.25 -7.05 -13.80
CA ASP A 52 -11.24 -6.22 -13.12
C ASP A 52 -10.72 -4.81 -12.86
N LEU A 53 -11.32 -3.81 -13.52
CA LEU A 53 -11.07 -2.39 -13.22
C LEU A 53 -11.85 -2.00 -11.95
N LEU A 54 -11.14 -1.69 -10.87
CA LEU A 54 -11.77 -1.38 -9.58
C LEU A 54 -12.06 0.11 -9.41
N ILE A 55 -11.08 0.95 -9.72
CA ILE A 55 -11.15 2.42 -9.66
C ILE A 55 -10.24 3.04 -10.72
N SER A 56 -10.58 4.24 -11.18
CA SER A 56 -9.78 5.03 -12.12
C SER A 56 -9.62 6.44 -11.59
N GLY A 57 -8.37 6.86 -11.38
CA GLY A 57 -7.96 8.19 -10.95
C GLY A 57 -7.39 9.03 -12.09
N ARG A 58 -7.59 8.64 -13.37
CA ARG A 58 -6.97 9.33 -14.51
C ARG A 58 -7.38 10.80 -14.62
N VAL A 59 -8.63 11.13 -14.30
CA VAL A 59 -9.11 12.53 -14.24
C VAL A 59 -8.41 13.29 -13.11
N GLU A 60 -8.21 12.64 -11.96
CA GLU A 60 -7.53 13.24 -10.81
C GLU A 60 -6.08 13.61 -11.16
N ILE A 61 -5.39 12.84 -12.02
CA ILE A 61 -4.02 13.15 -12.48
C ILE A 61 -3.97 14.51 -13.17
N GLU A 62 -4.96 14.80 -14.02
CA GLU A 62 -5.06 16.07 -14.74
C GLU A 62 -5.34 17.23 -13.78
N GLU A 63 -6.14 16.99 -12.74
CA GLU A 63 -6.50 17.97 -11.71
C GLU A 63 -5.42 18.17 -10.64
N SER A 64 -4.45 17.25 -10.51
CA SER A 64 -3.46 17.22 -9.42
C SER A 64 -2.36 18.29 -9.49
N TRP A 65 -2.43 19.27 -10.41
CA TRP A 65 -1.44 20.36 -10.60
C TRP A 65 0.04 19.89 -10.48
N GLY A 66 0.36 18.71 -11.03
CA GLY A 66 1.73 18.19 -11.03
C GLY A 66 2.21 17.52 -9.73
N ASN A 67 1.34 17.27 -8.73
CA ASN A 67 1.71 16.52 -7.53
C ASN A 67 1.65 14.99 -7.75
N TRP A 68 2.48 14.52 -8.68
CA TRP A 68 2.59 13.12 -9.11
C TRP A 68 2.87 12.17 -7.94
N ASP A 69 3.73 12.61 -7.03
CA ASP A 69 4.20 11.81 -5.92
C ASP A 69 3.09 11.47 -4.93
N MET A 70 2.36 12.51 -4.50
CA MET A 70 1.22 12.38 -3.61
C MET A 70 0.09 11.60 -4.27
N PHE A 71 -0.14 11.83 -5.58
CA PHE A 71 -1.12 11.07 -6.34
C PHE A 71 -0.78 9.57 -6.35
N ILE A 72 0.44 9.16 -6.72
CA ILE A 72 0.85 7.76 -6.73
C ILE A 72 0.63 7.12 -5.36
N GLN A 73 1.11 7.78 -4.30
CA GLN A 73 1.04 7.24 -2.94
C GLN A 73 -0.42 7.01 -2.50
N SER A 74 -1.28 7.99 -2.76
CA SER A 74 -2.71 7.91 -2.46
C SER A 74 -3.42 6.86 -3.32
N PHE A 75 -3.17 6.85 -4.62
CA PHE A 75 -3.86 5.99 -5.58
C PHE A 75 -3.53 4.51 -5.38
N ILE A 76 -2.26 4.17 -5.20
CA ILE A 76 -1.84 2.79 -4.88
C ILE A 76 -2.51 2.32 -3.59
N CYS A 77 -2.57 3.17 -2.57
CA CYS A 77 -3.20 2.81 -1.32
C CYS A 77 -4.70 2.53 -1.47
N ARG A 78 -5.44 3.40 -2.18
CA ARG A 78 -6.85 3.14 -2.50
C ARG A 78 -7.04 1.86 -3.30
N CYS A 79 -6.16 1.59 -4.27
CA CYS A 79 -6.21 0.36 -5.05
C CYS A 79 -5.99 -0.88 -4.18
N ALA A 80 -5.06 -0.82 -3.22
CA ALA A 80 -4.85 -1.90 -2.25
C ALA A 80 -6.10 -2.15 -1.40
N ILE A 81 -6.75 -1.09 -0.91
CA ILE A 81 -7.99 -1.17 -0.13
C ILE A 81 -9.12 -1.79 -0.95
N GLU A 82 -9.32 -1.34 -2.20
CA GLU A 82 -10.40 -1.85 -3.06
C GLU A 82 -10.20 -3.29 -3.50
N SER A 83 -8.94 -3.70 -3.68
CA SER A 83 -8.57 -5.08 -3.99
C SER A 83 -8.75 -5.98 -2.76
N ARG A 84 -8.37 -5.51 -1.58
CA ARG A 84 -8.60 -6.20 -0.30
C ARG A 84 -10.09 -6.46 -0.05
N LYS A 85 -10.94 -5.45 -0.25
CA LYS A 85 -12.40 -5.56 -0.08
C LYS A 85 -13.02 -6.65 -0.96
N ARG A 86 -12.42 -6.91 -2.13
CA ARG A 86 -12.84 -7.95 -3.08
C ARG A 86 -12.17 -9.31 -2.84
N GLY A 87 -11.27 -9.41 -1.86
CA GLY A 87 -10.53 -10.63 -1.57
C GLY A 87 -9.42 -10.95 -2.58
N TYR A 88 -9.00 -9.97 -3.39
CA TYR A 88 -7.98 -10.18 -4.41
C TYR A 88 -6.57 -10.14 -3.82
N LYS A 89 -5.71 -11.04 -4.32
CA LYS A 89 -4.32 -11.21 -3.88
C LYS A 89 -3.37 -10.24 -4.58
N TYR A 90 -3.66 -9.88 -5.82
CA TYR A 90 -2.82 -8.99 -6.63
C TYR A 90 -3.62 -7.83 -7.16
N PHE A 91 -2.96 -6.68 -7.28
CA PHE A 91 -3.47 -5.55 -8.03
C PHE A 91 -2.36 -4.94 -8.88
N GLY A 92 -2.74 -4.30 -9.96
CA GLY A 92 -1.84 -3.63 -10.89
C GLY A 92 -2.30 -2.19 -11.08
N ILE A 93 -1.34 -1.27 -11.11
CA ILE A 93 -1.61 0.08 -11.61
C ILE A 93 -1.21 0.13 -13.07
N GLN A 94 -2.17 0.47 -13.93
CA GLN A 94 -1.99 0.67 -15.37
C GLN A 94 -2.32 2.10 -15.76
N PHE A 95 -1.79 2.53 -16.89
CA PHE A 95 -2.14 3.79 -17.54
C PHE A 95 -2.13 4.95 -16.53
N TYR A 96 -1.07 4.97 -15.73
CA TYR A 96 -0.74 5.90 -14.66
C TYR A 96 -1.71 5.96 -13.47
N GLY A 97 -2.99 5.59 -13.63
CA GLY A 97 -4.01 5.77 -12.60
C GLY A 97 -5.23 4.88 -12.77
N GLU A 98 -5.09 3.69 -13.32
CA GLU A 98 -6.14 2.66 -13.32
C GLU A 98 -5.76 1.53 -12.39
N CYS A 99 -6.67 1.17 -11.49
CA CYS A 99 -6.53 0.06 -10.58
C CYS A 99 -7.15 -1.19 -11.17
N TRP A 100 -6.31 -2.13 -11.61
CA TRP A 100 -6.73 -3.43 -12.14
C TRP A 100 -6.46 -4.54 -11.13
N SER A 101 -7.34 -5.53 -11.05
CA SER A 101 -7.20 -6.69 -10.15
C SER A 101 -7.98 -7.89 -10.70
N GLY A 102 -8.23 -8.90 -9.87
CA GLY A 102 -9.06 -10.06 -10.22
C GLY A 102 -8.70 -11.30 -9.42
N ASN A 103 -9.37 -12.42 -9.75
CA ASN A 103 -9.14 -13.75 -9.17
C ASN A 103 -7.83 -14.39 -9.64
N VAL A 104 -6.71 -13.69 -9.43
CA VAL A 104 -5.36 -14.14 -9.77
C VAL A 104 -4.66 -14.59 -8.49
N THR A 105 -4.07 -15.78 -8.50
CA THR A 105 -3.52 -16.41 -7.27
C THR A 105 -2.01 -16.68 -7.34
N SER A 106 -1.43 -16.64 -8.54
CA SER A 106 -0.01 -16.91 -8.77
C SER A 106 0.68 -15.87 -9.66
N ALA A 107 2.02 -15.89 -9.64
CA ALA A 107 2.85 -15.02 -10.48
C ALA A 107 2.71 -15.31 -11.98
N ALA A 108 2.53 -16.57 -12.36
CA ALA A 108 2.39 -16.95 -13.76
C ALA A 108 1.16 -16.32 -14.44
N GLU A 109 0.09 -16.11 -13.67
CA GLU A 109 -1.16 -15.51 -14.15
C GLU A 109 -1.03 -14.00 -14.39
N TYR A 110 -0.58 -13.22 -13.40
CA TYR A 110 -0.42 -11.77 -13.61
C TYR A 110 0.75 -11.44 -14.56
N ALA A 111 1.70 -12.35 -14.72
CA ALA A 111 2.86 -12.20 -15.61
C ALA A 111 2.69 -12.93 -16.95
N VAL A 112 1.46 -13.31 -17.32
CA VAL A 112 1.19 -14.15 -18.51
C VAL A 112 1.74 -13.57 -19.82
N HIS A 113 1.85 -12.24 -19.93
CA HIS A 113 2.40 -11.55 -21.11
C HIS A 113 3.89 -11.22 -21.00
N GLY A 114 4.54 -11.64 -19.91
CA GLY A 114 5.96 -11.40 -19.65
C GLY A 114 6.28 -10.02 -19.06
N PRO A 115 7.57 -9.76 -18.76
CA PRO A 115 8.03 -8.51 -18.17
C PRO A 115 7.92 -7.32 -19.14
N SER A 116 7.82 -6.12 -18.58
CA SER A 116 7.79 -4.84 -19.30
C SER A 116 8.75 -3.83 -18.67
N ASP A 117 9.22 -2.87 -19.46
CA ASP A 117 9.96 -1.70 -18.99
C ASP A 117 9.09 -0.42 -18.98
N GLU A 118 7.81 -0.55 -19.34
CA GLU A 118 6.84 0.55 -19.42
C GLU A 118 6.18 0.86 -18.07
N CYS A 119 6.99 0.90 -17.00
CA CYS A 119 6.54 1.38 -15.69
C CYS A 119 7.43 2.52 -15.20
N VAL A 120 6.80 3.49 -14.54
CA VAL A 120 7.44 4.71 -14.04
C VAL A 120 7.34 4.80 -12.53
N GLY A 121 8.35 5.41 -11.92
CA GLY A 121 8.41 5.65 -10.48
C GLY A 121 7.86 7.01 -10.06
N ARG A 122 7.95 7.29 -8.75
CA ARG A 122 7.71 8.60 -8.11
C ARG A 122 8.48 9.76 -8.76
N ASP A 123 9.65 9.51 -9.33
CA ASP A 123 10.48 10.50 -10.03
C ASP A 123 10.13 10.66 -11.51
N GLN A 124 9.03 10.05 -11.98
CA GLN A 124 8.63 9.93 -13.40
C GLN A 124 9.67 9.21 -14.28
N GLY A 125 10.78 8.77 -13.69
CA GLY A 125 11.81 7.98 -14.34
C GLY A 125 11.48 6.50 -14.36
N ILE A 126 12.43 5.70 -14.86
CA ILE A 126 12.35 4.24 -14.84
C ILE A 126 12.03 3.78 -13.42
N CYS A 127 11.05 2.87 -13.29
CA CYS A 127 10.77 2.25 -12.01
C CYS A 127 12.01 1.49 -11.48
N LYS A 128 12.78 2.13 -10.58
CA LYS A 128 13.97 1.55 -9.96
C LYS A 128 13.60 0.48 -8.93
N LYS A 129 14.47 -0.50 -8.72
CA LYS A 129 14.24 -1.66 -7.83
C LYS A 129 14.08 -1.25 -6.36
N ASP A 130 14.64 -0.12 -5.96
CA ASP A 130 15.16 0.00 -4.60
C ASP A 130 14.18 0.67 -3.63
N THR A 131 13.37 1.66 -4.05
CA THR A 131 12.53 2.41 -3.08
C THR A 131 11.28 3.10 -3.62
N SER A 132 11.10 3.27 -4.94
CA SER A 132 9.96 4.05 -5.46
C SER A 132 8.68 3.21 -5.63
N LEU A 133 7.55 3.77 -5.21
CA LEU A 133 6.25 3.33 -5.70
C LEU A 133 6.21 3.51 -7.23
N CYS A 134 5.56 2.58 -7.93
CA CYS A 134 5.57 2.54 -9.38
C CYS A 134 4.19 2.25 -9.94
N VAL A 135 3.98 2.75 -11.15
CA VAL A 135 2.75 2.54 -11.91
C VAL A 135 3.12 2.21 -13.35
N GLY A 136 2.27 1.44 -14.02
CA GLY A 136 2.44 1.14 -15.42
C GLY A 136 1.94 2.26 -16.32
N LYS A 137 2.56 2.42 -17.49
CA LYS A 137 2.06 3.26 -18.58
C LYS A 137 0.95 2.50 -19.33
N SER A 138 0.70 2.85 -20.59
CA SER A 138 -0.24 2.11 -21.43
C SER A 138 0.21 0.65 -21.61
N PHE A 139 -0.73 -0.29 -21.50
CA PHE A 139 -0.50 -1.73 -21.70
C PHE A 139 0.58 -2.36 -20.80
N ALA A 140 0.84 -1.76 -19.64
CA ALA A 140 1.72 -2.33 -18.63
C ALA A 140 1.08 -2.21 -17.25
N ASN A 141 1.18 -3.27 -16.45
CA ASN A 141 0.79 -3.29 -15.05
C ASN A 141 2.04 -3.23 -14.19
N PHE A 142 2.16 -2.25 -13.30
CA PHE A 142 3.04 -2.43 -12.14
C PHE A 142 2.26 -3.18 -11.06
N VAL A 143 2.64 -4.43 -10.81
CA VAL A 143 1.91 -5.37 -9.95
C VAL A 143 2.39 -5.28 -8.51
N TYR A 144 1.43 -5.29 -7.61
CA TYR A 144 1.56 -5.37 -6.17
C TYR A 144 0.85 -6.62 -5.65
N GLU A 145 1.42 -7.24 -4.62
CA GLU A 145 0.78 -8.31 -3.87
C GLU A 145 0.31 -7.79 -2.54
N ILE A 146 -0.95 -8.08 -2.25
CA ILE A 146 -1.52 -7.91 -0.94
C ILE A 146 -1.24 -9.21 -0.18
N PRO A 147 -0.53 -9.18 0.95
CA PRO A 147 -0.39 -10.38 1.78
C PRO A 147 -1.79 -10.83 2.13
N LEU A 148 -2.03 -12.13 2.08
CA LEU A 148 -3.25 -12.69 2.66
C LEU A 148 -3.38 -12.07 4.05
N ALA A 149 -4.55 -11.48 4.33
CA ALA A 149 -4.81 -11.02 5.68
C ALA A 149 -4.47 -12.22 6.58
N PRO A 150 -3.71 -12.04 7.67
CA PRO A 150 -3.65 -13.09 8.68
C PRO A 150 -5.11 -13.44 8.94
N THR A 151 -5.49 -14.66 8.58
CA THR A 151 -6.88 -15.05 8.65
C THR A 151 -7.23 -14.98 10.13
N THR A 152 -7.94 -13.94 10.55
CA THR A 152 -8.66 -13.94 11.81
C THR A 152 -9.80 -14.96 11.77
N LYS A 153 -10.02 -15.62 10.62
CA LYS A 153 -10.64 -16.94 10.55
C LYS A 153 -9.56 -17.99 10.86
N PRO A 154 -9.61 -18.64 12.03
CA PRO A 154 -8.81 -19.84 12.27
C PRO A 154 -9.09 -20.84 11.13
N PRO A 155 -8.10 -21.66 10.73
CA PRO A 155 -8.39 -22.88 9.98
C PRO A 155 -9.63 -23.57 10.56
N ALA A 156 -10.50 -24.17 9.75
CA ALA A 156 -11.68 -24.87 10.27
C ALA A 156 -11.31 -25.91 11.35
N SER A 157 -10.09 -26.48 11.26
CA SER A 157 -9.50 -27.38 12.26
C SER A 157 -9.14 -26.73 13.61
N ASP A 158 -9.13 -25.40 13.71
CA ASP A 158 -8.80 -24.61 14.90
C ASP A 158 -10.04 -23.91 15.48
N CYS A 159 -11.24 -24.40 15.17
CA CYS A 159 -12.49 -23.87 15.72
C CYS A 159 -12.57 -24.11 17.23
N LYS A 160 -12.08 -23.15 18.00
CA LYS A 160 -12.09 -23.15 19.47
C LYS A 160 -12.51 -21.79 20.00
N ASP A 161 -13.14 -21.81 21.17
CA ASP A 161 -13.44 -20.61 21.92
C ASP A 161 -12.19 -20.03 22.59
N VAL A 162 -12.16 -18.70 22.72
CA VAL A 162 -11.07 -17.96 23.37
C VAL A 162 -11.36 -17.76 24.86
N LEU A 163 -12.64 -17.76 25.27
CA LEU A 163 -13.06 -17.55 26.66
C LEU A 163 -13.72 -18.80 27.25
N ASP A 164 -13.39 -19.16 28.48
CA ASP A 164 -13.96 -20.33 29.16
C ASP A 164 -15.47 -20.19 29.45
N LYS A 165 -15.97 -18.96 29.44
CA LYS A 165 -17.38 -18.60 29.68
C LYS A 165 -18.26 -18.64 28.42
N CYS A 166 -17.70 -19.04 27.28
CA CYS A 166 -18.45 -19.13 26.02
C CYS A 166 -19.68 -20.06 26.07
N PRO A 167 -19.66 -21.22 26.76
CA PRO A 167 -20.88 -22.03 26.93
C PRO A 167 -21.99 -21.28 27.66
N LEU A 168 -21.65 -20.53 28.72
CA LEU A 168 -22.61 -19.71 29.46
C LEU A 168 -23.22 -18.62 28.56
N TYR A 169 -22.41 -17.99 27.72
CA TYR A 169 -22.88 -16.97 26.78
C TYR A 169 -23.80 -17.53 25.71
N ALA A 170 -23.55 -18.76 25.24
CA ALA A 170 -24.46 -19.47 24.36
C ALA A 170 -25.79 -19.79 25.04
N ASP A 171 -25.76 -20.33 26.27
CA ASP A 171 -26.96 -20.65 27.06
C ASP A 171 -27.81 -19.41 27.39
N GLN A 172 -27.16 -18.25 27.58
CA GLN A 172 -27.81 -16.97 27.83
C GLN A 172 -28.33 -16.29 26.55
N GLY A 173 -28.11 -16.88 25.37
CA GLY A 173 -28.56 -16.30 24.10
C GLY A 173 -27.79 -15.04 23.67
N LEU A 174 -26.55 -14.88 24.14
CA LEU A 174 -25.70 -13.73 23.81
C LEU A 174 -25.00 -13.85 22.46
N CYS A 175 -25.15 -14.99 21.77
CA CYS A 175 -24.64 -15.24 20.43
C CYS A 175 -25.47 -14.52 19.33
N ILE A 176 -25.64 -13.21 19.47
CA ILE A 176 -26.40 -12.36 18.54
C ILE A 176 -25.54 -11.22 18.00
N ASP A 177 -25.90 -10.66 16.85
CA ASP A 177 -25.13 -9.61 16.17
C ASP A 177 -25.02 -8.31 16.99
N ARG A 178 -25.86 -8.14 18.01
CA ARG A 178 -25.76 -7.06 19.00
C ARG A 178 -24.50 -7.17 19.87
N TYR A 179 -23.91 -8.36 20.00
CA TYR A 179 -22.70 -8.63 20.78
C TYR A 179 -21.60 -9.22 19.87
N PRO A 180 -21.03 -8.41 18.97
CA PRO A 180 -20.04 -8.89 18.00
C PRO A 180 -18.78 -9.46 18.65
N ASP A 181 -18.42 -8.97 19.84
CA ASP A 181 -17.30 -9.50 20.62
C ASP A 181 -17.55 -10.95 21.09
N VAL A 182 -18.78 -11.26 21.52
CA VAL A 182 -19.16 -12.64 21.90
C VAL A 182 -19.03 -13.55 20.68
N LEU A 183 -19.49 -13.11 19.51
CA LEU A 183 -19.37 -13.87 18.27
C LEU A 183 -17.90 -14.08 17.83
N SER A 184 -17.03 -13.12 18.14
CA SER A 184 -15.60 -13.18 17.82
C SER A 184 -14.81 -14.07 18.78
N TYR A 185 -15.07 -13.96 20.09
CA TYR A 185 -14.36 -14.75 21.11
C TYR A 185 -14.92 -16.17 21.29
N CYS A 186 -16.18 -16.41 20.92
CA CYS A 186 -16.87 -17.68 21.12
C CYS A 186 -17.35 -18.33 19.81
N PRO A 187 -16.50 -18.48 18.78
CA PRO A 187 -16.96 -18.94 17.47
C PRO A 187 -17.42 -20.40 17.46
N PHE A 188 -16.93 -21.26 18.38
CA PHE A 188 -17.37 -22.65 18.50
C PHE A 188 -18.69 -22.74 19.28
N SER A 189 -18.76 -22.17 20.50
CA SER A 189 -19.99 -22.16 21.31
C SER A 189 -21.15 -21.44 20.61
N CYS A 190 -20.88 -20.40 19.82
CA CYS A 190 -21.91 -19.69 19.06
C CYS A 190 -22.20 -20.31 17.67
N GLY A 191 -21.66 -21.48 17.34
CA GLY A 191 -21.90 -22.19 16.08
C GLY A 191 -21.45 -21.42 14.83
N LYS A 192 -20.49 -20.49 14.97
CA LYS A 192 -19.92 -19.73 13.85
C LYS A 192 -18.87 -20.55 13.08
N CYS A 193 -18.36 -21.63 13.68
CA CYS A 193 -17.56 -22.64 13.01
C CYS A 193 -17.81 -24.03 13.58
N THR A 194 -17.28 -25.05 12.91
CA THR A 194 -17.21 -26.45 13.38
C THR A 194 -15.77 -26.94 13.20
N VAL A 195 -15.35 -27.89 14.04
CA VAL A 195 -14.07 -28.62 13.89
C VAL A 195 -14.07 -29.55 12.69
#